data_AF-A0A8W7NC46-F1
#
_entry.id   AF-A0A8W7NC46-F1
#
_cell.length_a   1.000
_cell.length_b   1.000
_cell.length_c   1.000
_cell.angle_alpha   90.00
_cell.angle_beta   90.00
_cell.angle_gamma   90.00
#
_symmetry.space_group_name_H-M   'P 1'
#
loop_
_entity.id
_entity.type
_entity.pdbx_description
1 polymer ?
#
loop_
_entity_poly.entity_id
_entity_poly.type
_entity_poly.pdbx_seq_one_letter_code
_entity_poly.pdbx_strand_id
1 'polypeptide(L)'
;MSCSAIMLLTVLALGAVGSCAGLLDVPHLYLEKSMAQAMQECMEYLQIPASRYADYTSHRFPSDPETQCLVRCVGLSLRWWNDTTGVQPALMANFFQPDWADADYERRTAKCLELRLATGDPSDCCSAAYESFMCYLQHYGNLVPCPQFLPGDHTRHVRMAYDCMNLLQVPEPLLHSYSEGSLRDAPETRCLLRCFYLRSGVYRSNTGFDLERLYTRDFEHADARYLAPETYAKLHNLRSSGCDECTEVFLAYRGLLDELGNAYYEEEILRDAAVLALSDGNCGKVRPHHEQTPNEETTHCPKKYFKKRPTKPHPPKYDVETTHCPEKQYEEPTTTPKEHKESTTTAHYEEQDTTHTFPTTSTPCPVKHDEEPTTTTERPIVVFNYKQKNCENCGRLFKPNGGMVTCPCCSKSYTKHGRFFF
;
A
#
# COMPACT_ATOMS: atom_id res chain seq x y z
N MET A 1 -10.47 -72.61 -20.16
CA MET A 1 -9.66 -72.86 -18.95
C MET A 1 -8.52 -71.86 -18.93
N SER A 2 -8.45 -71.07 -17.85
CA SER A 2 -7.32 -70.23 -17.38
C SER A 2 -6.94 -69.00 -18.24
N CYS A 3 -7.47 -67.80 -17.96
CA CYS A 3 -7.01 -66.82 -16.96
C CYS A 3 -5.53 -66.43 -17.05
N SER A 4 -5.25 -65.22 -17.55
CA SER A 4 -4.43 -64.23 -16.85
C SER A 4 -4.60 -62.86 -17.51
N ALA A 5 -5.11 -61.93 -16.71
CA ALA A 5 -5.31 -60.53 -17.03
C ALA A 5 -3.97 -59.80 -17.14
N ILE A 6 -3.80 -58.97 -18.16
CA ILE A 6 -2.80 -57.90 -18.16
C ILE A 6 -3.55 -56.58 -18.41
N MET A 7 -3.42 -55.74 -17.38
CA MET A 7 -4.05 -54.46 -17.12
C MET A 7 -3.96 -53.46 -18.28
N LEU A 8 -5.10 -52.86 -18.62
CA LEU A 8 -5.19 -51.49 -19.13
C LEU A 8 -4.78 -50.53 -18.01
N LEU A 9 -3.88 -49.58 -18.29
CA LEU A 9 -3.77 -48.30 -17.57
C LEU A 9 -2.93 -47.29 -18.40
N THR A 10 -3.65 -46.31 -19.00
CA THR A 10 -3.36 -44.85 -19.09
C THR A 10 -2.01 -44.39 -19.72
N VAL A 11 -1.92 -43.30 -20.49
CA VAL A 11 -2.36 -41.92 -20.21
C VAL A 11 -2.50 -41.14 -21.53
N LEU A 12 -3.69 -40.57 -21.78
CA LEU A 12 -3.88 -39.46 -22.72
C LEU A 12 -3.50 -38.16 -22.01
N ALA A 13 -2.35 -37.58 -22.36
CA ALA A 13 -1.97 -36.24 -21.93
C ALA A 13 -2.73 -35.20 -22.77
N LEU A 14 -3.95 -34.85 -22.36
CA LEU A 14 -4.54 -33.58 -22.76
C LEU A 14 -3.82 -32.48 -21.99
N GLY A 15 -3.01 -31.71 -22.71
CA GLY A 15 -2.42 -30.47 -22.22
C GLY A 15 -3.53 -29.49 -21.84
N ALA A 16 -3.80 -29.39 -20.54
CA ALA A 16 -4.50 -28.25 -19.99
C ALA A 16 -3.55 -27.04 -20.09
N VAL A 17 -3.59 -26.34 -21.22
CA VAL A 17 -3.26 -24.92 -21.24
C VAL A 17 -4.19 -24.25 -20.23
N GLY A 18 -3.66 -23.98 -19.05
CA GLY A 18 -4.36 -23.29 -17.99
C GLY A 18 -4.66 -21.86 -18.43
N SER A 19 -5.81 -21.66 -19.07
CA SER A 19 -6.45 -20.36 -19.15
C SER A 19 -6.76 -19.91 -17.72
N CYS A 20 -5.91 -19.03 -17.19
CA CYS A 20 -6.24 -18.18 -16.06
C CYS A 20 -7.30 -17.18 -16.53
N ALA A 21 -8.56 -17.58 -16.54
CA ALA A 21 -9.70 -16.67 -16.66
C ALA A 21 -10.76 -17.14 -15.68
N GLY A 22 -11.02 -16.35 -14.63
CA GLY A 22 -12.05 -16.73 -13.65
C GLY A 22 -12.09 -15.99 -12.32
N LEU A 23 -12.01 -14.66 -12.30
CA LEU A 23 -12.85 -13.81 -11.46
C LEU A 23 -13.12 -12.57 -12.31
N LEU A 24 -14.34 -12.02 -12.28
CA LEU A 24 -14.75 -10.87 -13.10
C LEU A 24 -13.67 -9.78 -13.07
N ASP A 25 -12.85 -9.72 -14.12
CA ASP A 25 -11.76 -8.76 -14.24
C ASP A 25 -12.40 -7.42 -14.60
N VAL A 26 -12.89 -6.72 -13.59
CA VAL A 26 -13.17 -5.29 -13.73
C VAL A 26 -11.81 -4.70 -14.10
N PRO A 27 -11.63 -4.07 -15.28
CA PRO A 27 -10.35 -3.52 -15.66
C PRO A 27 -9.98 -2.49 -14.61
N HIS A 28 -9.11 -2.91 -13.70
CA HIS A 28 -8.67 -2.08 -12.60
C HIS A 28 -7.64 -1.11 -13.17
N LEU A 29 -7.84 0.18 -12.94
CA LEU A 29 -7.01 1.23 -13.54
C LEU A 29 -5.75 1.51 -12.70
N TYR A 30 -5.53 0.77 -11.62
CA TYR A 30 -4.28 0.83 -10.85
C TYR A 30 -3.12 0.17 -11.59
N LEU A 31 -1.91 0.46 -11.14
CA LEU A 31 -0.69 -0.09 -11.71
C LEU A 31 0.06 -0.89 -10.64
N GLU A 32 0.55 -2.05 -11.03
CA GLU A 32 1.52 -2.81 -10.27
C GLU A 32 2.77 -3.02 -11.13
N LYS A 33 3.95 -2.94 -10.50
CA LYS A 33 5.20 -3.20 -11.20
C LYS A 33 6.24 -3.76 -10.24
N SER A 34 6.99 -4.75 -10.70
CA SER A 34 8.13 -5.31 -9.95
C SER A 34 9.42 -4.57 -10.29
N MET A 35 10.42 -4.66 -9.40
CA MET A 35 11.77 -4.17 -9.67
C MET A 35 12.35 -4.77 -10.95
N ALA A 36 12.13 -6.07 -11.19
CA ALA A 36 12.62 -6.77 -12.37
C ALA A 36 12.00 -6.23 -13.68
N GLN A 37 10.69 -6.00 -13.70
CA GLN A 37 10.01 -5.40 -14.85
C GLN A 37 10.51 -3.99 -15.13
N ALA A 38 10.62 -3.14 -14.09
CA ALA A 38 11.14 -1.78 -14.25
C ALA A 38 12.59 -1.77 -14.74
N MET A 39 13.45 -2.68 -14.25
CA MET A 39 14.82 -2.82 -14.74
C MET A 39 14.87 -3.16 -16.22
N GLN A 40 14.06 -4.13 -16.68
CA GLN A 40 14.02 -4.51 -18.10
C GLN A 40 13.57 -3.37 -19.00
N GLU A 41 12.47 -2.69 -18.64
CA GLU A 41 11.99 -1.52 -19.39
C GLU A 41 13.05 -0.41 -19.45
N CYS A 42 13.69 -0.09 -18.33
CA CYS A 42 14.70 0.95 -18.28
C CYS A 42 15.99 0.58 -19.02
N MET A 43 16.38 -0.70 -19.03
CA MET A 43 17.48 -1.16 -19.87
C MET A 43 17.16 -0.98 -21.35
N GLU A 44 15.92 -1.22 -21.77
CA GLU A 44 15.47 -0.94 -23.14
C GLU A 44 15.49 0.56 -23.45
N TYR A 45 14.91 1.40 -22.58
CA TYR A 45 14.88 2.85 -22.78
C TYR A 45 16.27 3.48 -22.86
N LEU A 46 17.21 3.00 -22.04
CA LEU A 46 18.59 3.48 -21.97
C LEU A 46 19.55 2.72 -22.89
N GLN A 47 19.06 1.71 -23.64
CA GLN A 47 19.85 0.87 -24.53
C GLN A 47 21.02 0.15 -23.84
N ILE A 48 20.85 -0.25 -22.58
CA ILE A 48 21.87 -0.98 -21.82
C ILE A 48 21.90 -2.44 -22.31
N PRO A 49 23.08 -3.00 -22.62
CA PRO A 49 23.19 -4.37 -23.13
C PRO A 49 22.53 -5.40 -22.21
N ALA A 50 21.72 -6.29 -22.79
CA ALA A 50 21.02 -7.35 -22.05
C ALA A 50 21.96 -8.26 -21.24
N SER A 51 23.23 -8.38 -21.64
CA SER A 51 24.26 -9.13 -20.91
C SER A 51 24.48 -8.61 -19.48
N ARG A 52 24.20 -7.32 -19.20
CA ARG A 52 24.32 -6.74 -17.85
C ARG A 52 23.19 -7.16 -16.91
N TYR A 53 22.08 -7.69 -17.44
CA TYR A 53 20.91 -8.09 -16.63
C TYR A 53 21.25 -9.18 -15.60
N ALA A 54 22.18 -10.08 -15.93
CA ALA A 54 22.65 -11.12 -15.01
C ALA A 54 23.36 -10.54 -13.77
N ASP A 55 24.05 -9.39 -13.91
CA ASP A 55 24.65 -8.73 -12.76
C ASP A 55 23.57 -8.14 -11.85
N TYR A 56 22.60 -7.42 -12.42
CA TYR A 56 21.52 -6.77 -11.65
C TYR A 56 20.62 -7.77 -10.92
N THR A 57 20.24 -8.86 -11.59
CA THR A 57 19.45 -9.96 -10.98
C THR A 57 20.22 -10.69 -9.88
N SER A 58 21.56 -10.69 -9.94
CA SER A 58 22.43 -11.19 -8.86
C SER A 58 22.70 -10.16 -7.74
N HIS A 59 21.94 -9.05 -7.72
CA HIS A 59 22.10 -7.93 -6.80
C HIS A 59 23.48 -7.27 -6.86
N ARG A 60 24.13 -7.31 -8.03
CA ARG A 60 25.41 -6.63 -8.29
C ARG A 60 25.13 -5.39 -9.14
N PHE A 61 25.26 -4.23 -8.51
CA PHE A 61 25.10 -2.92 -9.13
C PHE A 61 26.45 -2.21 -9.10
N PRO A 62 27.27 -2.31 -10.16
CA PRO A 62 28.53 -1.58 -10.25
C PRO A 62 28.29 -0.06 -10.27
N SER A 63 29.21 0.71 -9.66
CA SER A 63 29.11 2.17 -9.57
C SER A 63 29.64 2.86 -10.83
N ASP A 64 29.14 2.45 -12.00
CA ASP A 64 29.41 3.10 -13.28
C ASP A 64 28.23 3.99 -13.73
N PRO A 65 28.47 5.02 -14.55
CA PRO A 65 27.42 5.97 -14.94
C PRO A 65 26.17 5.33 -15.56
N GLU A 66 26.32 4.26 -16.34
CA GLU A 66 25.17 3.56 -16.95
C GLU A 66 24.30 2.92 -15.87
N THR A 67 24.91 2.21 -14.92
CA THR A 67 24.18 1.57 -13.83
C THR A 67 23.55 2.59 -12.89
N GLN A 68 24.22 3.71 -12.61
CA GLN A 68 23.64 4.78 -11.80
C GLN A 68 22.37 5.36 -12.45
N CYS A 69 22.45 5.68 -13.74
CA CYS A 69 21.29 6.19 -14.47
C CYS A 69 20.20 5.14 -14.71
N LEU A 70 20.54 3.84 -14.81
CA LEU A 70 19.57 2.74 -14.79
C LEU A 70 18.78 2.76 -13.48
N VAL A 71 19.45 2.83 -12.34
CA VAL A 71 18.78 2.85 -11.03
C VAL A 71 17.88 4.07 -10.89
N ARG A 72 18.31 5.26 -11.37
CA ARG A 72 17.43 6.43 -11.45
C ARG A 72 16.19 6.19 -12.31
N CYS A 73 16.35 5.63 -13.52
CA CYS A 73 15.21 5.32 -14.38
C CYS A 73 14.22 4.38 -13.69
N VAL A 74 14.74 3.33 -13.03
CA VAL A 74 13.93 2.39 -12.27
C VAL A 74 13.20 3.09 -11.13
N GLY A 75 13.87 3.99 -10.41
CA GLY A 75 13.26 4.78 -9.34
C GLY A 75 12.17 5.72 -9.80
N LEU A 76 12.31 6.32 -10.98
CA LEU A 76 11.25 7.12 -11.60
C LEU A 76 10.07 6.23 -12.02
N SER A 77 10.34 5.07 -12.65
CA SER A 77 9.32 4.11 -13.10
C SER A 77 8.51 3.53 -11.93
N LEU A 78 9.16 3.28 -10.80
CA LEU A 78 8.58 2.74 -9.57
C LEU A 78 8.16 3.82 -8.57
N ARG A 79 8.35 5.10 -8.90
CA ARG A 79 7.96 6.28 -8.12
C ARG A 79 8.66 6.45 -6.77
N TRP A 80 9.59 5.57 -6.39
CA TRP A 80 10.37 5.75 -5.17
C TRP A 80 11.44 6.85 -5.29
N TRP A 81 11.74 7.32 -6.51
CA TRP A 81 12.65 8.45 -6.75
C TRP A 81 11.93 9.60 -7.45
N ASN A 82 12.28 10.82 -7.08
CA ASN A 82 11.88 12.06 -7.72
C ASN A 82 13.08 13.00 -7.81
N ASP A 83 13.39 13.57 -8.97
CA ASP A 83 14.57 14.42 -9.13
C ASP A 83 14.48 15.75 -8.35
N THR A 84 13.27 16.16 -7.95
CA THR A 84 13.04 17.38 -7.18
C THR A 84 13.01 17.12 -5.68
N THR A 85 12.38 16.03 -5.24
CA THR A 85 12.16 15.74 -3.81
C THR A 85 13.02 14.59 -3.28
N GLY A 86 13.79 13.93 -4.14
CA GLY A 86 14.65 12.80 -3.78
C GLY A 86 13.89 11.50 -3.55
N VAL A 87 14.49 10.63 -2.74
CA VAL A 87 13.93 9.32 -2.36
C VAL A 87 12.62 9.48 -1.59
N GLN A 88 11.64 8.62 -1.89
CA GLN A 88 10.35 8.50 -1.22
C GLN A 88 10.36 7.23 -0.35
N PRO A 89 10.68 7.34 0.97
CA PRO A 89 10.95 6.16 1.80
C PRO A 89 9.79 5.17 1.90
N ALA A 90 8.56 5.66 2.02
CA ALA A 90 7.36 4.82 2.10
C ALA A 90 7.14 3.99 0.82
N LEU A 91 7.51 4.51 -0.35
CA LEU A 91 7.42 3.77 -1.62
C LEU A 91 8.59 2.83 -1.81
N MET A 92 9.80 3.26 -1.45
CA MET A 92 11.01 2.44 -1.55
C MET A 92 10.89 1.19 -0.68
N ALA A 93 10.37 1.33 0.54
CA ALA A 93 10.17 0.24 1.49
C ALA A 93 9.36 -0.93 0.92
N ASN A 94 8.37 -0.68 0.05
CA ASN A 94 7.55 -1.72 -0.57
C ASN A 94 8.36 -2.72 -1.42
N PHE A 95 9.53 -2.30 -1.92
CA PHE A 95 10.40 -3.15 -2.72
C PHE A 95 11.41 -3.94 -1.89
N PHE A 96 11.41 -3.80 -0.56
CA PHE A 96 12.33 -4.48 0.33
C PHE A 96 11.62 -5.21 1.48
N GLN A 97 12.16 -6.37 1.83
CA GLN A 97 11.71 -7.16 2.99
C GLN A 97 12.85 -7.21 4.02
N PRO A 98 12.71 -6.54 5.18
CA PRO A 98 13.67 -6.67 6.28
C PRO A 98 13.65 -8.08 6.89
N ASP A 99 14.77 -8.50 7.49
CA ASP A 99 14.82 -9.72 8.32
C ASP A 99 14.02 -9.48 9.60
N TRP A 100 13.15 -10.40 9.97
CA TRP A 100 12.28 -10.30 11.15
C TRP A 100 13.06 -10.15 12.47
N ALA A 101 14.32 -10.60 12.53
CA ALA A 101 15.17 -10.50 13.71
C ALA A 101 15.97 -9.18 13.77
N ASP A 102 15.93 -8.39 12.70
CA ASP A 102 16.64 -7.13 12.61
C ASP A 102 15.68 -5.98 12.92
N ALA A 103 15.82 -5.38 14.10
CA ALA A 103 15.04 -4.22 14.49
C ALA A 103 15.72 -2.88 14.13
N ASP A 104 16.96 -2.92 13.62
CA ASP A 104 17.82 -1.75 13.42
C ASP A 104 17.98 -1.34 11.95
N TYR A 105 17.32 -2.05 11.02
CA TYR A 105 17.41 -1.84 9.57
C TYR A 105 17.02 -0.41 9.16
N GLU A 106 15.93 0.13 9.70
CA GLU A 106 15.45 1.48 9.39
C GLU A 106 16.48 2.53 9.81
N ARG A 107 16.99 2.42 11.06
CA ARG A 107 17.97 3.34 11.62
C ARG A 107 19.28 3.33 10.82
N ARG A 108 19.77 2.15 10.42
CA ARG A 108 20.99 2.03 9.60
C ARG A 108 20.78 2.58 8.20
N THR A 109 19.63 2.31 7.59
CA THR A 109 19.29 2.83 6.27
C THR A 109 19.20 4.35 6.28
N ALA A 110 18.50 4.93 7.26
CA ALA A 110 18.36 6.38 7.42
C ALA A 110 19.74 7.06 7.60
N LYS A 111 20.60 6.50 8.46
CA LYS A 111 21.96 7.02 8.65
C LYS A 111 22.80 6.95 7.37
N CYS A 112 22.66 5.89 6.59
CA CYS A 112 23.34 5.79 5.29
C CYS A 112 22.87 6.87 4.33
N LEU A 113 21.55 7.08 4.21
CA LEU A 113 20.97 8.12 3.35
C LEU A 113 21.48 9.51 3.72
N GLU A 114 21.47 9.84 5.02
CA GLU A 114 21.98 11.12 5.53
C GLU A 114 23.43 11.35 5.10
N LEU A 115 24.30 10.36 5.31
CA LEU A 115 25.73 10.49 4.99
C LEU A 115 26.00 10.57 3.48
N ARG A 116 25.35 9.73 2.69
CA ARG A 116 25.60 9.64 1.24
C ARG A 116 25.00 10.81 0.47
N LEU A 117 23.80 11.26 0.84
CA LEU A 117 23.13 12.36 0.15
C LEU A 117 23.64 13.73 0.59
N ALA A 118 24.19 13.88 1.80
CA ALA A 118 24.80 15.14 2.24
C ALA A 118 26.11 15.48 1.52
N THR A 119 26.80 14.48 0.97
CA THR A 119 28.13 14.64 0.35
C THR A 119 28.09 14.60 -1.18
N GLY A 120 26.96 14.22 -1.77
CA GLY A 120 26.78 14.15 -3.22
C GLY A 120 26.54 15.51 -3.88
N ASP A 121 26.80 15.58 -5.19
CA ASP A 121 26.40 16.72 -6.02
C ASP A 121 24.87 16.72 -6.17
N PRO A 122 24.15 17.78 -5.70
CA PRO A 122 22.70 17.85 -5.82
C PRO A 122 22.19 17.86 -7.27
N SER A 123 23.04 18.20 -8.24
CA SER A 123 22.70 18.20 -9.66
C SER A 123 22.82 16.82 -10.32
N ASP A 124 23.58 15.89 -9.73
CA ASP A 124 23.75 14.53 -10.23
C ASP A 124 22.64 13.61 -9.69
N CYS A 125 21.49 13.68 -10.35
CA CYS A 125 20.32 12.87 -10.00
C CYS A 125 20.58 11.36 -10.17
N CYS A 126 21.47 10.95 -11.10
CA CYS A 126 21.77 9.52 -11.30
C CYS A 126 22.53 8.96 -10.09
N SER A 127 23.57 9.66 -9.66
CA SER A 127 24.36 9.29 -8.49
C SER A 127 23.51 9.32 -7.22
N ALA A 128 22.70 10.35 -7.01
CA ALA A 128 21.86 10.47 -5.82
C ALA A 128 20.80 9.36 -5.71
N ALA A 129 20.16 8.99 -6.83
CA ALA A 129 19.22 7.86 -6.87
C ALA A 129 19.92 6.53 -6.58
N TYR A 130 21.10 6.33 -7.18
CA TYR A 130 21.91 5.14 -6.99
C TYR A 130 22.36 4.97 -5.54
N GLU A 131 22.93 6.00 -4.92
CA GLU A 131 23.36 5.95 -3.52
C GLU A 131 22.18 5.68 -2.57
N SER A 132 21.02 6.29 -2.85
CA SER A 132 19.80 5.99 -2.10
C SER A 132 19.43 4.52 -2.18
N PHE A 133 19.40 3.96 -3.39
CA PHE A 133 19.11 2.54 -3.60
C PHE A 133 20.14 1.62 -2.91
N MET A 134 21.42 1.95 -3.01
CA MET A 134 22.48 1.17 -2.37
C MET A 134 22.36 1.15 -0.84
N CYS A 135 21.93 2.24 -0.21
CA CYS A 135 21.63 2.25 1.22
C CYS A 135 20.52 1.24 1.58
N TYR A 136 19.44 1.18 0.82
CA TYR A 136 18.38 0.19 1.06
C TYR A 136 18.86 -1.25 0.82
N LEU A 137 19.58 -1.47 -0.28
CA LEU A 137 20.12 -2.80 -0.61
C LEU A 137 21.12 -3.33 0.42
N GLN A 138 21.85 -2.45 1.10
CA GLN A 138 22.85 -2.83 2.10
C GLN A 138 22.28 -2.92 3.53
N HIS A 139 21.25 -2.14 3.86
CA HIS A 139 20.84 -1.95 5.25
C HIS A 139 19.37 -2.17 5.54
N TYR A 140 18.49 -2.15 4.54
CA TYR A 140 17.05 -2.27 4.77
C TYR A 140 16.59 -3.73 4.72
N GLY A 141 16.99 -4.48 3.70
CA GLY A 141 16.56 -5.86 3.53
C GLY A 141 16.81 -6.43 2.14
N ASN A 142 16.08 -7.49 1.81
CA ASN A 142 16.14 -8.11 0.48
C ASN A 142 15.13 -7.49 -0.48
N LEU A 143 15.45 -7.47 -1.77
CA LEU A 143 14.47 -7.12 -2.79
C LEU A 143 13.28 -8.09 -2.80
N VAL A 144 12.09 -7.53 -2.95
CA VAL A 144 10.85 -8.27 -3.17
C VAL A 144 10.70 -8.51 -4.68
N PRO A 145 10.59 -9.78 -5.15
CA PRO A 145 10.47 -10.07 -6.58
C PRO A 145 9.07 -9.77 -7.13
N CYS A 146 8.05 -9.76 -6.26
CA CYS A 146 6.66 -9.55 -6.67
C CYS A 146 6.39 -8.09 -7.07
N PRO A 147 5.49 -7.86 -8.04
CA PRO A 147 4.99 -6.53 -8.35
C PRO A 147 4.42 -5.82 -7.11
N GLN A 148 4.74 -4.53 -6.98
CA GLN A 148 4.23 -3.66 -5.93
C GLN A 148 3.23 -2.68 -6.50
N PHE A 149 2.25 -2.29 -5.69
CA PHE A 149 1.29 -1.24 -6.04
C PHE A 149 2.01 0.09 -6.25
N LEU A 150 1.72 0.75 -7.37
CA LEU A 150 2.24 2.07 -7.69
C LEU A 150 1.14 3.12 -7.51
N PRO A 151 1.31 4.10 -6.60
CA PRO A 151 0.29 5.09 -6.32
C PRO A 151 0.05 5.97 -7.55
N GLY A 152 -1.19 6.13 -8.00
CA GLY A 152 -1.56 7.00 -9.11
C GLY A 152 -1.35 8.49 -8.80
N ASP A 153 -1.24 9.32 -9.83
CA ASP A 153 -1.28 10.78 -9.65
C ASP A 153 -2.74 11.29 -9.62
N HIS A 154 -2.92 12.55 -9.24
CA HIS A 154 -4.23 13.20 -9.18
C HIS A 154 -5.03 13.03 -10.47
N THR A 155 -4.40 13.26 -11.62
CA THR A 155 -5.10 13.22 -12.92
C THR A 155 -5.65 11.84 -13.24
N ARG A 156 -4.91 10.77 -12.90
CA ARG A 156 -5.37 9.40 -13.09
C ARG A 156 -6.54 9.09 -12.17
N HIS A 157 -6.51 9.49 -10.90
CA HIS A 157 -7.63 9.27 -9.98
C HIS A 157 -8.89 10.07 -10.38
N VAL A 158 -8.74 11.33 -10.81
CA VAL A 158 -9.84 12.11 -11.39
C VAL A 158 -10.45 11.39 -12.59
N ARG A 159 -9.62 10.82 -13.47
CA ARG A 159 -10.11 10.04 -14.60
C ARG A 159 -10.87 8.78 -14.15
N MET A 160 -10.37 8.04 -13.17
CA MET A 160 -11.05 6.86 -12.62
C MET A 160 -12.44 7.23 -12.05
N ALA A 161 -12.51 8.32 -11.29
CA ALA A 161 -13.76 8.83 -10.74
C ALA A 161 -14.75 9.24 -11.83
N TYR A 162 -14.29 10.00 -12.83
CA TYR A 162 -15.08 10.38 -14.00
C TYR A 162 -15.63 9.14 -14.74
N ASP A 163 -14.79 8.12 -14.96
CA ASP A 163 -15.22 6.88 -15.63
C ASP A 163 -16.26 6.13 -14.78
N CYS A 164 -16.15 6.16 -13.45
CA CYS A 164 -17.16 5.61 -12.55
C CYS A 164 -18.48 6.39 -12.60
N MET A 165 -18.45 7.72 -12.65
CA MET A 165 -19.65 8.56 -12.78
C MET A 165 -20.43 8.20 -14.05
N ASN A 166 -19.73 8.03 -15.17
CA ASN A 166 -20.35 7.65 -16.44
C ASN A 166 -20.86 6.20 -16.43
N LEU A 167 -20.07 5.26 -15.89
CA LEU A 167 -20.45 3.84 -15.84
C LEU A 167 -21.71 3.61 -14.98
N LEU A 168 -21.81 4.33 -13.87
CA LEU A 168 -22.94 4.24 -12.94
C LEU A 168 -24.09 5.19 -13.30
N GLN A 169 -23.94 6.00 -14.36
CA GLN A 169 -24.91 7.01 -14.78
C GLN A 169 -25.34 7.92 -13.60
N VAL A 170 -24.35 8.45 -12.87
CA VAL A 170 -24.60 9.31 -11.72
C VAL A 170 -25.49 10.50 -12.13
N PRO A 171 -26.63 10.73 -11.45
CA PRO A 171 -27.56 11.81 -11.77
C PRO A 171 -26.91 13.20 -11.78
N GLU A 172 -27.29 14.03 -12.74
CA GLU A 172 -26.83 15.42 -12.88
C GLU A 172 -26.95 16.27 -11.59
N PRO A 173 -28.04 16.16 -10.78
CA PRO A 173 -28.12 16.86 -9.50
C PRO A 173 -27.01 16.48 -8.50
N LEU A 174 -26.59 15.21 -8.49
CA LEU A 174 -25.49 14.75 -7.65
C LEU A 174 -24.14 15.22 -8.22
N LEU A 175 -23.97 15.23 -9.54
CA LEU A 175 -22.76 15.80 -10.16
C LEU A 175 -22.59 17.29 -9.80
N HIS A 176 -23.67 18.07 -9.82
CA HIS A 176 -23.63 19.46 -9.34
C HIS A 176 -23.21 19.54 -7.87
N SER A 177 -23.80 18.71 -7.00
CA SER A 177 -23.41 18.64 -5.59
C SER A 177 -21.91 18.33 -5.40
N TYR A 178 -21.39 17.35 -6.12
CA TYR A 178 -19.98 16.96 -6.04
C TYR A 178 -19.08 18.08 -6.57
N SER A 179 -19.46 18.76 -7.66
CA SER A 179 -18.70 19.88 -8.23
C SER A 179 -18.55 21.07 -7.26
N GLU A 180 -19.46 21.18 -6.29
CA GLU A 180 -19.41 22.16 -5.19
C GLU A 180 -18.66 21.65 -3.95
N GLY A 181 -18.12 20.43 -4.01
CA GLY A 181 -17.39 19.79 -2.92
C GLY A 181 -18.30 19.13 -1.86
N SER A 182 -19.56 18.85 -2.19
CA SER A 182 -20.51 18.21 -1.28
C SER A 182 -20.78 16.76 -1.65
N LEU A 183 -20.20 15.82 -0.89
CA LEU A 183 -20.50 14.38 -0.98
C LEU A 183 -21.72 14.04 -0.11
N ARG A 184 -22.92 14.18 -0.69
CA ARG A 184 -24.16 13.78 -0.02
C ARG A 184 -24.23 12.27 0.16
N ASP A 185 -24.78 11.84 1.29
CA ASP A 185 -25.10 10.43 1.48
C ASP A 185 -26.31 10.06 0.61
N ALA A 186 -26.04 9.36 -0.49
CA ALA A 186 -27.03 8.83 -1.42
C ALA A 186 -26.56 7.46 -1.92
N PRO A 187 -27.47 6.53 -2.28
CA PRO A 187 -27.10 5.22 -2.81
C PRO A 187 -26.10 5.30 -3.97
N GLU A 188 -26.27 6.27 -4.86
CA GLU A 188 -25.39 6.54 -5.99
C GLU A 188 -24.00 7.02 -5.53
N THR A 189 -23.92 7.90 -4.53
CA THR A 189 -22.63 8.35 -3.95
C THR A 189 -21.87 7.17 -3.33
N ARG A 190 -22.57 6.31 -2.59
CA ARG A 190 -21.98 5.13 -1.95
C ARG A 190 -21.35 4.19 -2.98
N CYS A 191 -22.11 3.88 -4.04
CA CYS A 191 -21.62 3.01 -5.09
C CYS A 191 -20.57 3.68 -5.98
N LEU A 192 -20.61 5.01 -6.14
CA LEU A 192 -19.55 5.78 -6.80
C LEU A 192 -18.22 5.63 -6.06
N LEU A 193 -18.20 5.80 -4.73
CA LEU A 193 -16.99 5.59 -3.93
C LEU A 193 -16.49 4.15 -4.04
N ARG A 194 -17.39 3.15 -3.95
CA ARG A 194 -16.99 1.75 -4.16
C ARG A 194 -16.37 1.52 -5.53
N CYS A 195 -16.96 2.06 -6.60
CA CYS A 195 -16.40 1.97 -7.95
C CYS A 195 -15.00 2.60 -8.00
N PHE A 196 -14.84 3.79 -7.44
CA PHE A 196 -13.56 4.49 -7.39
C PHE A 196 -12.49 3.67 -6.68
N TYR A 197 -12.78 3.16 -5.47
CA TYR A 197 -11.82 2.38 -4.69
C TYR A 197 -11.49 1.01 -5.29
N LEU A 198 -12.45 0.37 -5.97
CA LEU A 198 -12.17 -0.83 -6.77
C LEU A 198 -11.22 -0.51 -7.92
N ARG A 199 -11.46 0.59 -8.65
CA ARG A 199 -10.63 0.95 -9.81
C ARG A 199 -9.25 1.46 -9.42
N SER A 200 -9.11 2.13 -8.28
CA SER A 200 -7.82 2.54 -7.73
C SER A 200 -7.08 1.39 -7.03
N GLY A 201 -7.72 0.23 -6.86
CA GLY A 201 -7.07 -0.99 -6.37
C GLY A 201 -6.82 -1.03 -4.88
N VAL A 202 -7.36 -0.08 -4.12
CA VAL A 202 -7.23 0.00 -2.66
C VAL A 202 -8.40 -0.65 -1.93
N TYR A 203 -9.41 -1.13 -2.66
CA TYR A 203 -10.51 -1.94 -2.14
C TYR A 203 -10.70 -3.19 -2.99
N ARG A 204 -11.05 -4.30 -2.35
CA ARG A 204 -11.41 -5.56 -3.02
C ARG A 204 -12.69 -6.10 -2.41
N SER A 205 -13.62 -6.55 -3.25
CA SER A 205 -14.91 -7.08 -2.78
C SER A 205 -14.79 -8.26 -1.81
N ASN A 206 -13.70 -9.05 -1.87
CA ASN A 206 -13.52 -10.21 -0.97
C ASN A 206 -12.84 -9.85 0.35
N THR A 207 -11.84 -8.94 0.34
CA THR A 207 -11.01 -8.64 1.52
C THR A 207 -11.26 -7.27 2.14
N GLY A 208 -12.05 -6.40 1.50
CA GLY A 208 -12.25 -5.02 1.93
C GLY A 208 -11.11 -4.10 1.51
N PHE A 209 -10.87 -3.04 2.29
CA PHE A 209 -9.79 -2.08 2.05
C PHE A 209 -8.41 -2.70 2.27
N ASP A 210 -7.48 -2.36 1.39
CA ASP A 210 -6.05 -2.65 1.48
C ASP A 210 -5.34 -1.44 2.12
N LEU A 211 -5.16 -1.49 3.43
CA LEU A 211 -4.58 -0.38 4.21
C LEU A 211 -3.11 -0.12 3.87
N GLU A 212 -2.35 -1.14 3.42
CA GLU A 212 -0.97 -0.97 2.95
C GLU A 212 -0.96 -0.15 1.65
N ARG A 213 -1.92 -0.37 0.75
CA ARG A 213 -2.06 0.43 -0.46
C ARG A 213 -2.54 1.85 -0.18
N LEU A 214 -3.43 2.06 0.79
CA LEU A 214 -3.84 3.41 1.19
C LEU A 214 -2.67 4.19 1.79
N TYR A 215 -1.89 3.56 2.67
CA TYR A 215 -0.64 4.14 3.19
C TYR A 215 0.34 4.49 2.06
N THR A 216 0.50 3.60 1.08
CA THR A 216 1.34 3.80 -0.11
C THR A 216 0.81 4.90 -1.02
N ARG A 217 -0.51 4.99 -1.21
CA ARG A 217 -1.17 6.04 -2.01
C ARG A 217 -0.88 7.42 -1.44
N ASP A 218 -0.95 7.55 -0.12
CA ASP A 218 -0.83 8.81 0.60
C ASP A 218 0.61 9.07 1.07
N PHE A 219 1.62 8.50 0.39
CA PHE A 219 3.02 8.56 0.83
C PHE A 219 3.55 9.98 1.09
N GLU A 220 3.05 11.00 0.38
CA GLU A 220 3.43 12.41 0.59
C GLU A 220 2.95 12.95 1.95
N HIS A 221 1.89 12.36 2.50
CA HIS A 221 1.27 12.66 3.79
C HIS A 221 1.08 11.36 4.58
N ALA A 222 2.11 10.51 4.63
CA ALA A 222 1.99 9.16 5.17
C ALA A 222 1.50 9.18 6.62
N ASP A 223 0.42 8.43 6.89
CA ASP A 223 -0.21 8.36 8.20
C ASP A 223 -0.15 6.93 8.76
N ALA A 224 0.62 6.75 9.83
CA ALA A 224 0.79 5.45 10.48
C ALA A 224 -0.53 4.86 11.02
N ARG A 225 -1.57 5.69 11.22
CA ARG A 225 -2.90 5.22 11.63
C ARG A 225 -3.54 4.29 10.60
N TYR A 226 -3.16 4.37 9.32
CA TYR A 226 -3.58 3.36 8.33
C TYR A 226 -3.17 1.95 8.75
N LEU A 227 -1.96 1.79 9.30
CA LEU A 227 -1.39 0.48 9.65
C LEU A 227 -1.66 0.10 11.12
N ALA A 228 -2.42 0.91 11.86
CA ALA A 228 -2.73 0.66 13.26
C ALA A 228 -3.72 -0.51 13.42
N PRO A 229 -3.52 -1.41 14.41
CA PRO A 229 -4.42 -2.54 14.67
C PRO A 229 -5.89 -2.12 14.87
N GLU A 230 -6.12 -0.94 15.45
CA GLU A 230 -7.43 -0.38 15.70
C GLU A 230 -8.17 -0.07 14.39
N THR A 231 -7.46 0.40 13.36
CA THR A 231 -8.03 0.69 12.03
C THR A 231 -8.47 -0.61 11.36
N TYR A 232 -7.64 -1.65 11.40
CA TYR A 232 -8.00 -2.98 10.91
C TYR A 232 -9.24 -3.53 11.64
N ALA A 233 -9.28 -3.43 12.97
CA ALA A 233 -10.40 -3.92 13.77
C ALA A 233 -11.72 -3.20 13.45
N LYS A 234 -11.69 -1.87 13.30
CA LYS A 234 -12.87 -1.07 12.94
C LYS A 234 -13.41 -1.45 11.56
N LEU A 235 -12.55 -1.58 10.56
CA LEU A 235 -12.97 -2.01 9.22
C LEU A 235 -13.52 -3.44 9.21
N HIS A 236 -12.88 -4.36 9.94
CA HIS A 236 -13.36 -5.73 10.08
C HIS A 236 -14.75 -5.79 10.73
N ASN A 237 -14.98 -5.01 11.79
CA ASN A 237 -16.27 -4.95 12.46
C ASN A 237 -17.35 -4.35 11.55
N LEU A 238 -17.04 -3.28 10.83
CA LEU A 238 -17.95 -2.69 9.85
C LEU A 238 -18.35 -3.69 8.77
N ARG A 239 -17.38 -4.44 8.21
CA ARG A 239 -17.65 -5.49 7.23
C ARG A 239 -18.50 -6.63 7.80
N SER A 240 -18.28 -6.99 9.07
CA SER A 240 -19.03 -8.05 9.76
C SER A 240 -20.49 -7.67 10.06
N SER A 241 -20.81 -6.37 10.07
CA SER A 241 -22.17 -5.88 10.29
C SER A 241 -23.19 -6.38 9.25
N GLY A 242 -22.73 -6.70 8.03
CA GLY A 242 -23.58 -7.21 6.95
C GLY A 242 -24.24 -6.13 6.09
N CYS A 243 -23.73 -4.90 6.12
CA CYS A 243 -24.04 -3.87 5.13
C CYS A 243 -23.74 -4.35 3.70
N ASP A 244 -24.44 -3.79 2.70
CA ASP A 244 -24.01 -3.94 1.31
C ASP A 244 -22.65 -3.27 1.08
N GLU A 245 -21.90 -3.73 0.09
CA GLU A 245 -20.53 -3.25 -0.14
C GLU A 245 -20.45 -1.75 -0.44
N CYS A 246 -21.48 -1.14 -1.05
CA CYS A 246 -21.47 0.31 -1.29
C CYS A 246 -21.58 1.07 0.03
N THR A 247 -22.49 0.64 0.91
CA THR A 247 -22.67 1.24 2.23
C THR A 247 -21.46 0.98 3.15
N GLU A 248 -20.86 -0.22 3.12
CA GLU A 248 -19.61 -0.53 3.83
C GLU A 248 -18.50 0.48 3.45
N VAL A 249 -18.27 0.67 2.16
CA VAL A 249 -17.24 1.58 1.65
C VAL A 249 -17.50 3.01 2.09
N PHE A 250 -18.74 3.49 1.96
CA PHE A 250 -19.09 4.85 2.34
C PHE A 250 -18.89 5.12 3.83
N LEU A 251 -19.34 4.20 4.69
CA LEU A 251 -19.19 4.33 6.14
C LEU A 251 -17.73 4.20 6.58
N ALA A 252 -16.95 3.31 5.95
CA ALA A 252 -15.52 3.19 6.20
C ALA A 252 -14.81 4.50 5.87
N TYR A 253 -15.11 5.09 4.72
CA TYR A 253 -14.53 6.34 4.32
C TYR A 253 -14.89 7.48 5.29
N ARG A 254 -16.18 7.76 5.46
CA ARG A 254 -16.68 8.90 6.25
C ARG A 254 -16.47 8.77 7.77
N GLY A 255 -16.33 7.55 8.27
CA GLY A 255 -16.21 7.28 9.70
C GLY A 255 -14.79 6.95 10.16
N LEU A 256 -13.85 6.76 9.22
CA LEU A 256 -12.51 6.29 9.55
C LEU A 256 -11.39 6.78 8.64
N LEU A 257 -11.59 6.82 7.32
CA LEU A 257 -10.48 7.01 6.36
C LEU A 257 -10.35 8.45 5.83
N ASP A 258 -11.41 9.25 5.82
CA ASP A 258 -11.43 10.60 5.21
C ASP A 258 -10.46 11.60 5.85
N GLU A 259 -10.13 11.44 7.13
CA GLU A 259 -9.14 12.26 7.84
C GLU A 259 -7.72 11.65 7.88
N LEU A 260 -7.52 10.47 7.31
CA LEU A 260 -6.21 9.82 7.30
C LEU A 260 -5.38 10.26 6.09
N GLY A 261 -4.09 10.44 6.31
CA GLY A 261 -3.16 10.79 5.25
C GLY A 261 -3.49 12.14 4.59
N ASN A 262 -3.82 12.10 3.30
CA ASN A 262 -4.28 13.29 2.60
C ASN A 262 -5.78 13.51 2.90
N ALA A 263 -6.06 14.26 3.96
CA ALA A 263 -7.43 14.48 4.42
C ALA A 263 -8.33 15.04 3.31
N TYR A 264 -9.51 14.45 3.18
CA TYR A 264 -10.54 14.76 2.19
C TYR A 264 -10.10 14.59 0.72
N TYR A 265 -9.19 13.65 0.48
CA TYR A 265 -8.67 13.40 -0.86
C TYR A 265 -9.75 13.02 -1.86
N GLU A 266 -10.67 12.14 -1.47
CA GLU A 266 -11.71 11.65 -2.36
C GLU A 266 -12.77 12.72 -2.67
N GLU A 267 -13.07 13.65 -1.76
CA GLU A 267 -13.87 14.84 -2.10
C GLU A 267 -13.22 15.66 -3.21
N GLU A 268 -11.90 15.87 -3.13
CA GLU A 268 -11.16 16.65 -4.13
C GLU A 268 -11.24 15.98 -5.51
N ILE A 269 -10.98 14.67 -5.54
CA ILE A 269 -11.03 13.84 -6.75
C ILE A 269 -12.44 13.83 -7.36
N LEU A 270 -13.47 13.60 -6.54
CA LEU A 270 -14.85 13.55 -7.01
C LEU A 270 -15.35 14.91 -7.47
N ARG A 271 -14.94 16.01 -6.83
CA ARG A 271 -15.26 17.37 -7.27
C ARG A 271 -14.70 17.63 -8.67
N ASP A 272 -13.42 17.38 -8.86
CA ASP A 272 -12.76 17.64 -10.14
C ASP A 272 -13.31 16.73 -11.26
N ALA A 273 -13.62 15.47 -10.94
CA ALA A 273 -14.27 14.55 -11.88
C ALA A 273 -15.69 14.98 -12.26
N ALA A 274 -16.47 15.51 -11.30
CA ALA A 274 -17.82 15.99 -11.56
C ALA A 274 -17.83 17.22 -12.46
N VAL A 275 -16.86 18.14 -12.29
CA VAL A 275 -16.66 19.28 -13.21
C VAL A 275 -16.43 18.79 -14.64
N LEU A 276 -15.63 17.73 -14.83
CA LEU A 276 -15.42 17.11 -16.14
C LEU A 276 -16.70 16.46 -16.68
N ALA A 277 -17.42 15.68 -15.87
CA ALA A 277 -18.66 15.01 -16.29
C ALA A 277 -19.74 16.01 -16.73
N LEU A 278 -19.89 17.13 -16.02
CA LEU A 278 -20.82 18.20 -16.39
C LEU A 278 -20.41 18.93 -17.67
N SER A 279 -19.11 19.07 -17.93
CA SER A 279 -18.60 19.78 -19.11
C SER A 279 -18.60 18.94 -20.38
N ASP A 280 -18.46 17.62 -20.27
CA ASP A 280 -18.51 16.71 -21.43
C ASP A 280 -19.92 16.55 -22.02
N GLY A 281 -20.96 17.02 -21.31
CA GLY A 281 -22.33 16.97 -21.78
C GLY A 281 -22.83 15.53 -21.85
N ASN A 282 -23.55 15.12 -20.80
CA ASN A 282 -24.23 13.82 -20.72
C ASN A 282 -24.81 13.42 -22.10
N CYS A 283 -24.38 12.28 -22.66
CA CYS A 283 -24.87 11.72 -23.94
C CYS A 283 -26.35 11.27 -23.89
N GLY A 284 -27.17 11.91 -23.05
CA GLY A 284 -28.61 11.72 -22.93
C GLY A 284 -29.45 12.70 -23.75
N LYS A 285 -28.86 13.65 -24.48
CA LYS A 285 -29.61 14.46 -25.47
C LYS A 285 -29.71 13.70 -26.79
N VAL A 286 -30.56 12.67 -26.83
CA VAL A 286 -31.16 12.25 -28.11
C VAL A 286 -31.96 13.45 -28.61
N ARG A 287 -31.39 14.23 -29.54
CA ARG A 287 -32.13 15.28 -30.24
C ARG A 287 -33.23 14.58 -31.05
N PRO A 288 -34.51 14.98 -30.94
CA PRO A 288 -35.47 14.63 -31.97
C PRO A 288 -34.95 15.21 -33.29
N HIS A 289 -35.00 14.41 -34.36
CA HIS A 289 -34.68 14.86 -35.71
C HIS A 289 -35.33 16.22 -35.99
N HIS A 290 -34.53 17.27 -36.11
CA HIS A 290 -34.89 18.43 -36.90
C HIS A 290 -33.67 18.90 -37.68
N GLU A 291 -33.88 18.89 -38.99
CA GLU A 291 -33.17 19.56 -40.08
C GLU A 291 -31.81 20.18 -39.81
N GLN A 292 -30.85 19.68 -40.59
CA GLN A 292 -29.61 20.38 -40.90
C GLN A 292 -29.93 21.71 -41.59
N THR A 293 -29.31 22.79 -41.10
CA THR A 293 -28.84 23.87 -41.96
C THR A 293 -27.37 24.14 -41.64
N PRO A 294 -26.53 24.39 -42.67
CA PRO A 294 -25.09 24.54 -42.49
C PRO A 294 -24.70 25.99 -42.19
N ASN A 295 -23.52 26.14 -41.60
CA ASN A 295 -22.66 27.32 -41.49
C ASN A 295 -22.54 27.87 -40.06
N GLU A 296 -21.42 27.56 -39.41
CA GLU A 296 -20.49 28.60 -38.96
C GLU A 296 -19.16 27.96 -38.53
N GLU A 297 -18.12 28.23 -39.34
CA GLU A 297 -16.72 28.09 -38.96
C GLU A 297 -16.42 29.03 -37.79
N THR A 298 -16.03 28.49 -36.64
CA THR A 298 -15.23 29.25 -35.66
C THR A 298 -14.10 28.40 -35.10
N THR A 299 -12.92 28.73 -35.60
CA THR A 299 -11.61 28.32 -35.12
C THR A 299 -11.28 29.07 -33.82
N HIS A 300 -11.09 28.40 -32.67
CA HIS A 300 -10.21 28.94 -31.62
C HIS A 300 -9.64 27.92 -30.61
N CYS A 301 -8.33 27.68 -30.79
CA CYS A 301 -7.20 27.30 -29.93
C CYS A 301 -7.35 26.66 -28.51
N PRO A 302 -6.38 25.78 -28.14
CA PRO A 302 -6.36 25.05 -26.87
C PRO A 302 -5.93 25.93 -25.69
N LYS A 303 -6.67 25.86 -24.58
CA LYS A 303 -6.31 26.56 -23.34
C LYS A 303 -5.20 25.79 -22.60
N LYS A 304 -4.11 26.52 -22.31
CA LYS A 304 -2.97 26.08 -21.49
C LYS A 304 -3.42 25.72 -20.07
N TYR A 305 -3.00 24.56 -19.59
CA TYR A 305 -3.12 24.16 -18.20
C TYR A 305 -2.24 25.06 -17.32
N PHE A 306 -2.87 25.85 -16.45
CA PHE A 306 -2.17 26.53 -15.36
C PHE A 306 -2.11 25.61 -14.15
N LYS A 307 -0.91 25.30 -13.66
CA LYS A 307 -0.70 24.68 -12.35
C LYS A 307 -1.28 25.60 -11.27
N LYS A 308 -2.38 25.20 -10.63
CA LYS A 308 -2.85 25.85 -9.40
C LYS A 308 -1.99 25.39 -8.23
N ARG A 309 -1.68 26.33 -7.33
CA ARG A 309 -1.02 26.08 -6.04
C ARG A 309 -2.02 25.42 -5.08
N PRO A 310 -1.58 24.59 -4.11
CA PRO A 310 -2.49 23.96 -3.17
C PRO A 310 -3.15 25.03 -2.30
N THR A 311 -4.48 25.13 -2.38
CA THR A 311 -5.30 25.83 -1.37
C THR A 311 -5.53 24.89 -0.20
N LYS A 312 -5.40 25.41 1.02
CA LYS A 312 -5.71 24.66 2.25
C LYS A 312 -7.14 24.09 2.17
N PRO A 313 -7.38 22.83 2.59
CA PRO A 313 -8.72 22.27 2.60
C PRO A 313 -9.59 23.05 3.59
N HIS A 314 -10.77 23.48 3.15
CA HIS A 314 -11.85 23.84 4.06
C HIS A 314 -12.65 22.56 4.36
N PRO A 315 -13.08 22.32 5.61
CA PRO A 315 -13.93 21.18 5.92
C PRO A 315 -15.20 21.26 5.07
N PRO A 316 -15.60 20.16 4.38
CA PRO A 316 -16.81 20.14 3.59
C PRO A 316 -18.07 20.42 4.43
N LYS A 317 -19.12 20.95 3.79
CA LYS A 317 -20.43 21.10 4.42
C LYS A 317 -21.20 19.78 4.33
N TYR A 318 -21.68 19.29 5.46
CA TYR A 318 -22.35 17.99 5.57
C TYR A 318 -23.86 18.15 5.78
N ASP A 319 -24.64 17.53 4.88
CA ASP A 319 -26.03 17.16 5.16
C ASP A 319 -26.00 15.77 5.80
N VAL A 320 -26.28 15.68 7.11
CA VAL A 320 -26.23 14.40 7.85
C VAL A 320 -27.60 13.73 7.80
N GLU A 321 -27.77 12.79 6.88
CA GLU A 321 -28.80 11.75 6.98
C GLU A 321 -28.11 10.50 7.55
N THR A 322 -28.57 10.02 8.72
CA THR A 322 -27.80 9.04 9.51
C THR A 322 -28.02 7.62 9.01
N THR A 323 -27.15 7.14 8.13
CA THR A 323 -27.18 5.76 7.64
C THR A 323 -26.50 4.81 8.63
N HIS A 324 -27.23 3.79 9.09
CA HIS A 324 -26.71 2.72 9.94
C HIS A 324 -26.87 1.37 9.23
N CYS A 325 -25.90 0.47 9.43
CA CYS A 325 -26.07 -0.92 9.05
C CYS A 325 -27.18 -1.56 9.88
N PRO A 326 -28.00 -2.46 9.30
CA PRO A 326 -28.98 -3.20 10.09
C PRO A 326 -28.27 -3.99 11.19
N GLU A 327 -28.69 -3.78 12.43
CA GLU A 327 -28.15 -4.49 13.60
C GLU A 327 -28.57 -5.96 13.54
N LYS A 328 -27.60 -6.88 13.47
CA LYS A 328 -27.89 -8.31 13.60
C LYS A 328 -28.26 -8.59 15.05
N GLN A 329 -29.54 -8.80 15.32
CA GLN A 329 -29.99 -9.40 16.57
C GLN A 329 -29.44 -10.82 16.66
N TYR A 330 -28.43 -11.03 17.50
CA TYR A 330 -28.07 -12.37 17.96
C TYR A 330 -28.98 -12.70 19.16
N GLU A 331 -29.89 -13.67 18.98
CA GLU A 331 -30.56 -14.32 20.11
C GLU A 331 -29.53 -15.18 20.84
N GLU A 332 -29.20 -14.77 22.07
CA GLU A 332 -28.33 -15.51 22.98
C GLU A 332 -29.03 -16.81 23.43
N PRO A 333 -28.39 -18.00 23.35
CA PRO A 333 -29.00 -19.22 23.87
C PRO A 333 -29.06 -19.13 25.40
N THR A 334 -30.28 -19.16 25.94
CA THR A 334 -30.56 -19.14 27.37
C THR A 334 -29.98 -20.38 28.04
N THR A 335 -28.95 -20.23 28.89
CA THR A 335 -28.57 -21.25 29.86
C THR A 335 -28.88 -20.78 31.28
N THR A 336 -29.81 -21.50 31.91
CA THR A 336 -30.30 -21.29 33.27
C THR A 336 -29.22 -21.63 34.32
N PRO A 337 -29.15 -20.92 35.47
CA PRO A 337 -28.10 -21.10 36.47
C PRO A 337 -28.37 -22.28 37.41
N LYS A 338 -27.32 -22.96 37.88
CA LYS A 338 -27.35 -23.78 39.10
C LYS A 338 -26.47 -23.12 40.17
N GLU A 339 -27.10 -22.81 41.30
CA GLU A 339 -26.51 -22.25 42.51
C GLU A 339 -25.67 -23.26 43.33
N HIS A 340 -24.95 -22.65 44.29
CA HIS A 340 -24.24 -23.14 45.48
C HIS A 340 -22.70 -23.18 45.34
N LYS A 341 -21.91 -22.54 46.21
CA LYS A 341 -22.17 -21.93 47.52
C LYS A 341 -21.06 -20.92 47.86
N GLU A 342 -21.46 -19.81 48.45
CA GLU A 342 -20.63 -18.75 49.01
C GLU A 342 -19.82 -19.22 50.22
N SER A 343 -18.59 -18.72 50.38
CA SER A 343 -18.03 -18.43 51.70
C SER A 343 -17.01 -17.30 51.61
N THR A 344 -17.45 -16.17 52.14
CA THR A 344 -16.79 -14.86 52.28
C THR A 344 -15.69 -14.89 53.33
N THR A 345 -14.59 -14.14 53.12
CA THR A 345 -14.02 -13.30 54.19
C THR A 345 -13.20 -12.16 53.60
N THR A 346 -13.29 -11.02 54.30
CA THR A 346 -13.19 -9.64 53.82
C THR A 346 -11.90 -8.96 54.27
N ALA A 347 -11.70 -7.73 53.74
CA ALA A 347 -10.98 -6.55 54.28
C ALA A 347 -9.60 -6.27 53.68
N HIS A 348 -9.14 -5.03 53.46
CA HIS A 348 -9.70 -3.69 53.20
C HIS A 348 -8.46 -2.75 53.07
N TYR A 349 -8.46 -1.83 52.09
CA TYR A 349 -7.74 -0.52 52.01
C TYR A 349 -6.19 -0.50 52.26
N GLU A 350 -5.36 0.44 51.81
CA GLU A 350 -5.52 1.85 51.41
C GLU A 350 -4.26 2.31 50.65
N GLU A 351 -4.41 3.36 49.86
CA GLU A 351 -3.40 4.04 49.06
C GLU A 351 -2.76 5.19 49.88
N GLN A 352 -1.44 5.39 49.82
CA GLN A 352 -0.82 6.61 50.34
C GLN A 352 0.47 7.02 49.62
N ASP A 353 0.42 8.26 49.13
CA ASP A 353 1.45 9.13 48.56
C ASP A 353 2.42 9.65 49.63
N THR A 354 3.68 9.92 49.28
CA THR A 354 4.53 10.96 49.92
C THR A 354 5.88 11.14 49.21
N THR A 355 6.14 12.39 48.81
CA THR A 355 7.41 13.00 48.40
C THR A 355 8.33 13.31 49.60
N HIS A 356 9.67 13.28 49.40
CA HIS A 356 10.62 14.40 49.63
C HIS A 356 12.10 14.05 50.00
N THR A 357 13.03 14.56 49.18
CA THR A 357 14.26 15.36 49.49
C THR A 357 15.56 14.72 50.06
N PHE A 358 16.70 15.07 49.42
CA PHE A 358 18.11 14.81 49.79
C PHE A 358 18.65 15.73 50.91
N PRO A 359 19.77 15.32 51.58
CA PRO A 359 20.91 16.25 51.71
C PRO A 359 22.32 15.62 51.63
N THR A 360 23.29 16.52 51.44
CA THR A 360 24.73 16.37 51.17
C THR A 360 25.60 16.36 52.45
N THR A 361 26.84 15.82 52.39
CA THR A 361 28.17 16.42 52.79
C THR A 361 29.16 15.54 53.62
N SER A 362 30.40 15.44 53.08
CA SER A 362 31.79 15.33 53.63
C SER A 362 32.39 14.11 54.40
N THR A 363 33.30 13.38 53.71
CA THR A 363 34.75 12.98 53.95
C THR A 363 35.31 12.69 55.37
N PRO A 364 36.41 11.88 55.58
CA PRO A 364 37.64 11.72 54.75
C PRO A 364 38.22 10.28 54.52
N CYS A 365 39.12 10.16 53.52
CA CYS A 365 39.83 8.94 53.07
C CYS A 365 40.98 8.48 54.02
N PRO A 366 41.56 7.27 53.80
CA PRO A 366 42.81 7.25 53.02
C PRO A 366 42.91 6.16 51.93
N VAL A 367 43.83 6.47 51.03
CA VAL A 367 44.16 5.89 49.72
C VAL A 367 44.76 4.48 49.78
N LYS A 368 44.35 3.61 48.84
CA LYS A 368 45.25 2.67 48.16
C LYS A 368 44.91 2.64 46.67
N HIS A 369 45.90 2.99 45.86
CA HIS A 369 45.92 2.80 44.41
C HIS A 369 45.97 1.30 44.11
N ASP A 370 45.19 0.85 43.13
CA ASP A 370 45.58 -0.17 42.15
C ASP A 370 44.65 -0.03 40.92
N GLU A 371 45.25 -0.06 39.74
CA GLU A 371 44.68 0.32 38.43
C GLU A 371 43.52 -0.59 37.98
N GLU A 372 42.47 0.02 37.44
CA GLU A 372 41.34 -0.64 36.77
C GLU A 372 41.59 -0.71 35.26
N PRO A 373 41.45 -1.87 34.59
CA PRO A 373 41.26 -1.92 33.14
C PRO A 373 39.77 -1.73 32.83
N THR A 374 39.40 -0.55 32.34
CA THR A 374 38.04 -0.24 31.90
C THR A 374 37.64 -1.15 30.73
N THR A 375 36.63 -1.98 30.97
CA THR A 375 36.06 -2.89 29.98
C THR A 375 35.14 -2.11 29.05
N THR A 376 35.59 -1.77 27.85
CA THR A 376 34.71 -1.27 26.79
C THR A 376 34.08 -2.49 26.11
N THR A 377 32.86 -2.85 26.53
CA THR A 377 32.07 -3.88 25.84
C THR A 377 31.49 -3.27 24.57
N GLU A 378 32.21 -3.38 23.46
CA GLU A 378 31.63 -3.14 22.14
C GLU A 378 30.44 -4.09 21.94
N ARG A 379 29.25 -3.54 21.66
CA ARG A 379 28.14 -4.37 21.16
C ARG A 379 28.57 -4.95 19.81
N PRO A 380 28.44 -6.26 19.59
CA PRO A 380 28.80 -6.84 18.31
C PRO A 380 27.94 -6.21 17.20
N ILE A 381 28.60 -5.72 16.15
CA ILE A 381 27.94 -5.33 14.90
C ILE A 381 27.36 -6.61 14.32
N VAL A 382 26.05 -6.83 14.49
CA VAL A 382 25.36 -7.93 13.84
C VAL A 382 25.27 -7.61 12.35
N VAL A 383 26.10 -8.29 11.55
CA VAL A 383 26.02 -8.23 10.10
C VAL A 383 24.89 -9.16 9.66
N PHE A 384 23.73 -8.60 9.34
CA PHE A 384 22.62 -9.36 8.77
C PHE A 384 22.92 -9.68 7.31
N ASN A 385 23.06 -10.97 6.99
CA ASN A 385 23.12 -11.43 5.60
C ASN A 385 21.69 -11.71 5.12
N TYR A 386 21.04 -10.68 4.59
CA TYR A 386 19.66 -10.79 4.11
C TYR A 386 19.51 -11.85 3.01
N LYS A 387 20.56 -12.14 2.22
CA LYS A 387 20.50 -12.89 0.95
C LYS A 387 20.02 -14.36 1.02
N GLN A 388 19.92 -14.96 2.21
CA GLN A 388 19.82 -16.42 2.36
C GLN A 388 18.45 -16.96 2.84
N LYS A 389 17.45 -16.11 3.07
CA LYS A 389 16.20 -16.52 3.78
C LYS A 389 14.88 -16.29 3.04
N ASN A 390 14.91 -15.97 1.75
CA ASN A 390 13.71 -15.63 0.99
C ASN A 390 13.23 -16.78 0.10
N CYS A 391 11.91 -16.95 -0.03
CA CYS A 391 11.32 -17.78 -1.08
C CYS A 391 11.69 -17.21 -2.45
N GLU A 392 12.36 -17.99 -3.29
CA GLU A 392 12.86 -17.57 -4.62
C GLU A 392 11.74 -17.05 -5.55
N ASN A 393 10.48 -17.46 -5.31
CA ASN A 393 9.33 -17.04 -6.13
C ASN A 393 8.56 -15.83 -5.61
N CYS A 394 8.68 -15.45 -4.32
CA CYS A 394 7.82 -14.39 -3.76
C CYS A 394 8.44 -13.52 -2.66
N GLY A 395 9.67 -13.80 -2.22
CA GLY A 395 10.39 -12.97 -1.24
C GLY A 395 9.83 -12.96 0.19
N ARG A 396 8.68 -13.59 0.47
CA ARG A 396 8.10 -13.63 1.83
C ARG A 396 8.76 -14.70 2.70
N LEU A 397 9.05 -14.34 3.96
CA LEU A 397 9.60 -15.21 4.99
C LEU A 397 8.56 -16.24 5.47
N PHE A 398 8.98 -17.49 5.68
CA PHE A 398 8.18 -18.47 6.43
C PHE A 398 8.16 -18.06 7.92
N LYS A 399 6.97 -17.86 8.51
CA LYS A 399 6.86 -17.67 9.97
C LYS A 399 7.29 -18.96 10.70
N PRO A 400 8.05 -18.89 11.81
CA PRO A 400 8.57 -20.09 12.49
C PRO A 400 7.49 -20.95 13.16
N ASN A 401 6.30 -20.41 13.38
CA ASN A 401 5.24 -21.10 14.13
C ASN A 401 4.15 -21.64 13.20
N GLY A 402 4.48 -22.67 12.41
CA GLY A 402 3.56 -23.69 11.88
C GLY A 402 2.38 -23.27 10.97
N GLY A 403 2.09 -21.98 10.81
CA GLY A 403 1.06 -21.47 9.91
C GLY A 403 1.64 -21.20 8.54
N MET A 404 1.41 -22.10 7.58
CA MET A 404 1.69 -21.85 6.16
C MET A 404 0.97 -20.56 5.73
N VAL A 405 1.73 -19.49 5.48
CA VAL A 405 1.23 -18.38 4.66
C VAL A 405 1.44 -18.82 3.21
N THR A 406 0.41 -19.40 2.62
CA THR A 406 0.41 -19.72 1.20
C THR A 406 0.31 -18.42 0.40
N CYS A 407 1.44 -17.97 -0.16
CA CYS A 407 1.38 -17.11 -1.33
C CYS A 407 0.60 -17.88 -2.43
N PRO A 408 -0.41 -17.28 -3.09
CA PRO A 408 -1.15 -17.93 -4.18
C PRO A 408 -0.25 -18.42 -5.32
N CYS A 409 0.95 -17.82 -5.48
CA CYS A 409 1.96 -18.23 -6.45
C CYS A 409 2.89 -19.36 -5.96
N CYS A 410 2.94 -19.65 -4.65
CA CYS A 410 3.84 -20.65 -4.06
C CYS A 410 3.18 -21.99 -3.71
N SER A 411 1.85 -22.04 -3.65
CA SER A 411 1.11 -23.30 -3.39
C SER A 411 1.18 -24.30 -4.55
N LYS A 412 1.69 -23.90 -5.72
CA LYS A 412 1.77 -24.77 -6.92
C LYS A 412 3.06 -25.56 -7.10
N SER A 413 4.10 -25.38 -6.26
CA SER A 413 5.38 -26.08 -6.47
C SER A 413 6.01 -26.69 -5.21
N TYR A 414 5.20 -27.14 -4.25
CA TYR A 414 5.70 -28.06 -3.22
C TYR A 414 5.70 -29.49 -3.76
N THR A 415 6.66 -29.81 -4.63
CA THR A 415 7.13 -31.18 -4.78
C THR A 415 8.52 -31.29 -4.19
N LYS A 416 8.74 -32.34 -3.39
CA LYS A 416 9.90 -32.56 -2.50
C LYS A 416 11.26 -32.71 -3.23
N HIS A 417 11.37 -32.34 -4.51
CA HIS A 417 12.54 -32.63 -5.35
C HIS A 417 12.97 -31.50 -6.32
N GLY A 418 12.45 -30.27 -6.20
CA GLY A 418 12.87 -29.17 -7.06
C GLY A 418 14.17 -28.48 -6.61
N ARG A 419 15.31 -29.18 -6.60
CA ARG A 419 16.61 -28.51 -6.81
C ARG A 419 16.89 -28.57 -8.32
N PHE A 420 17.47 -27.51 -8.86
CA PHE A 420 17.79 -27.28 -10.28
C PHE A 420 16.58 -26.80 -11.10
N PHE A 421 16.59 -25.53 -11.51
CA PHE A 421 16.76 -25.10 -12.91
C PHE A 421 16.53 -23.57 -13.06
N PHE A 422 17.59 -22.91 -13.57
CA PHE A 422 17.77 -21.57 -14.16
C PHE A 422 17.22 -20.31 -13.47
#